data_AF-A0A0B8Q4L8-F1
#
_entry.id   AF-A0A0B8Q4L8-F1
#
_cell.length_a   1.000
_cell.length_b   1.000
_cell.length_c   1.000
_cell.angle_alpha   90.00
_cell.angle_beta   90.00
_cell.angle_gamma   90.00
#
_symmetry.space_group_name_H-M   'P 1'
#
loop_
_entity.id
_entity.type
_entity.pdbx_description
1 polymer ?
#
loop_
_entity_poly.entity_id
_entity_poly.type
_entity_poly.pdbx_seq_one_letter_code
_entity_poly.pdbx_strand_id
1 'polypeptide(L)' 'MKTLTLKNRVGYAVGDAANNLSFGMASMFLLAYYTDVLGISAAAAGTLFLVARIWDAVNDL' A
#
# COMPACT_ATOMS: atom_id res chain seq x y z
N MET A 1 -16.37 -27.28 8.03
CA MET A 1 -16.00 -26.01 7.36
C MET A 1 -17.27 -25.33 6.88
N LYS A 2 -17.57 -24.09 7.30
CA LYS A 2 -18.74 -23.36 6.79
C LYS A 2 -18.48 -22.94 5.34
N THR A 3 -19.42 -23.22 4.45
CA THR A 3 -19.32 -22.82 3.04
C THR A 3 -19.41 -21.30 2.94
N LEU A 4 -18.41 -20.67 2.32
CA LEU A 4 -18.42 -19.23 2.02
C LEU A 4 -19.55 -18.94 1.02
N THR A 5 -20.50 -18.10 1.44
CA THR A 5 -21.56 -17.62 0.54
C THR A 5 -20.97 -16.70 -0.53
N LEU A 6 -21.63 -16.61 -1.70
CA LEU A 6 -21.21 -15.72 -2.79
C LEU A 6 -21.09 -14.27 -2.31
N LYS A 7 -22.00 -13.82 -1.45
CA LYS A 7 -21.98 -12.49 -0.83
C LYS A 7 -20.69 -12.25 -0.03
N ASN A 8 -20.25 -13.22 0.76
CA ASN A 8 -19.02 -13.08 1.55
C ASN A 8 -17.77 -13.03 0.66
N ARG A 9 -17.73 -13.83 -0.43
CA ARG A 9 -16.63 -13.76 -1.40
C ARG A 9 -16.54 -12.42 -2.11
N VAL A 10 -17.68 -11.93 -2.62
CA VAL A 10 -17.72 -10.64 -3.33
C VAL A 10 -17.38 -9.49 -2.38
N GLY A 11 -17.94 -9.51 -1.17
CA GLY A 11 -17.61 -8.50 -0.15
C GLY A 11 -16.13 -8.48 0.21
N TYR A 12 -15.51 -9.66 0.38
CA TYR A 12 -14.08 -9.76 0.63
C TYR A 12 -13.25 -9.25 -0.56
N ALA A 13 -13.57 -9.67 -1.78
CA ALA A 13 -12.85 -9.24 -2.99
C ALA A 13 -12.93 -7.73 -3.23
N VAL A 14 -14.11 -7.13 -3.01
CA VAL A 14 -14.28 -5.67 -3.13
C VAL A 14 -13.51 -4.94 -2.02
N GLY A 15 -13.53 -5.47 -0.79
CA GLY A 15 -12.75 -4.92 0.31
C GLY A 15 -11.25 -4.97 0.05
N ASP A 16 -10.73 -6.09 -0.44
CA ASP A 16 -9.32 -6.25 -0.81
C ASP A 16 -8.93 -5.31 -1.95
N ALA A 17 -9.78 -5.18 -2.98
CA ALA A 17 -9.55 -4.24 -4.07
C ALA A 17 -9.50 -2.77 -3.57
N ALA A 18 -10.41 -2.38 -2.68
CA ALA A 18 -10.43 -1.04 -2.10
C ALA A 18 -9.19 -0.78 -1.24
N ASN A 19 -8.73 -1.78 -0.47
CA ASN A 19 -7.51 -1.66 0.33
C ASN A 19 -6.28 -1.46 -0.56
N ASN A 20 -6.10 -2.31 -1.58
CA ASN A 20 -4.99 -2.20 -2.51
C ASN A 20 -5.00 -0.88 -3.29
N LEU A 21 -6.17 -0.42 -3.73
CA LEU A 21 -6.32 0.87 -4.41
C LEU A 21 -5.93 2.03 -3.49
N SER A 22 -6.41 2.03 -2.25
CA SER A 22 -6.13 3.10 -1.28
C SER A 22 -4.63 3.18 -0.97
N PHE A 23 -3.98 2.03 -0.73
CA PHE A 23 -2.54 1.95 -0.50
C PHE A 23 -1.73 2.40 -1.72
N GLY A 24 -2.13 1.96 -2.92
CA GLY A 24 -1.49 2.36 -4.17
C GLY A 24 -1.56 3.86 -4.41
N MET A 25 -2.74 4.46 -4.24
CA MET A 25 -2.95 5.90 -4.40
C MET A 25 -2.14 6.71 -3.38
N ALA A 26 -2.16 6.31 -2.10
CA ALA A 26 -1.38 6.96 -1.06
C ALA A 26 0.12 6.90 -1.35
N SER A 27 0.64 5.74 -1.79
CA SER A 27 2.06 5.56 -2.12
C SER A 27 2.49 6.45 -3.29
N MET A 28 1.68 6.55 -4.34
CA MET A 28 1.97 7.41 -5.50
C MET A 28 1.97 8.89 -5.12
N PHE A 29 0.98 9.32 -4.34
CA PHE A 29 0.91 10.70 -3.83
C PHE A 29 2.11 11.04 -2.95
N LEU A 30 2.49 10.13 -2.04
CA LEU A 30 3.53 10.38 -1.06
C LEU A 30 4.91 10.57 -1.72
N LEU A 31 5.21 9.82 -2.79
CA LEU A 31 6.45 10.00 -3.54
C LEU A 31 6.52 11.41 -4.16
N ALA A 32 5.46 11.84 -4.83
CA ALA A 32 5.40 13.17 -5.44
C ALA A 32 5.45 14.29 -4.37
N TYR A 33 4.77 14.09 -3.24
CA TYR A 33 4.82 15.04 -2.13
C TYR A 33 6.23 15.20 -1.55
N TYR A 34 6.96 14.09 -1.37
CA TYR A 34 8.32 14.13 -0.86
C TYR A 34 9.29 14.83 -1.80
N THR A 35 9.19 14.62 -3.11
CA THR A 35 10.10 15.25 -4.07
C THR A 35 9.72 16.69 -4.37
N ASP A 36 8.44 16.95 -4.64
CA ASP A 36 8.01 18.20 -5.28
C ASP A 36 7.61 19.27 -4.25
N VAL A 37 7.13 18.86 -3.07
CA VAL A 37 6.71 19.79 -2.00
C VAL A 37 7.78 19.91 -0.93
N LEU A 38 8.30 18.78 -0.44
CA LEU A 38 9.33 18.79 0.60
C LEU A 38 10.76 18.95 0.06
N GLY A 39 10.97 18.82 -1.25
CA GLY A 39 12.29 18.94 -1.87
C GLY A 39 13.27 17.82 -1.49
N ILE A 40 12.78 16.69 -1.02
CA ILE A 40 13.61 15.51 -0.70
C ILE A 40 14.12 14.93 -2.03
N SER A 41 15.41 14.58 -2.08
CA SER A 41 15.95 13.97 -3.30
C SER A 41 15.26 12.64 -3.61
N ALA A 42 15.05 12.34 -4.89
CA ALA A 42 14.42 11.09 -5.32
C ALA A 42 15.15 9.85 -4.78
N ALA A 43 16.48 9.92 -4.63
CA ALA A 43 17.29 8.87 -4.03
C ALA A 43 16.96 8.65 -2.54
N ALA A 44 16.82 9.72 -1.77
CA ALA A 44 16.47 9.64 -0.35
C ALA A 44 15.01 9.16 -0.16
N ALA A 45 14.07 9.70 -0.95
CA ALA A 45 12.68 9.23 -0.94
C ALA A 45 12.58 7.75 -1.32
N GLY A 46 13.29 7.31 -2.37
CA GLY A 46 13.35 5.90 -2.77
C GLY A 46 13.93 4.99 -1.67
N THR A 47 14.93 5.47 -0.93
CA THR A 47 15.50 4.74 0.21
C THR A 47 14.49 4.62 1.35
N LEU A 48 13.73 5.68 1.65
CA LEU A 48 12.63 5.64 2.62
C LEU A 48 11.57 4.60 2.26
N PHE A 49 11.14 4.55 0.99
CA PHE A 49 10.20 3.54 0.52
C PHE A 49 10.78 2.12 0.61
N LEU A 50 12.08 1.94 0.34
CA LEU A 50 12.74 0.64 0.48
C LEU A 50 12.74 0.16 1.93
N VAL A 51 13.06 1.04 2.89
CA VAL A 51 13.01 0.72 4.32
C VAL A 51 11.59 0.36 4.76
N ALA A 52 10.59 1.12 4.30
CA ALA A 52 9.18 0.80 4.58
C ALA A 52 8.79 -0.59 4.04
N ARG A 53 9.23 -0.97 2.84
CA ARG A 53 8.96 -2.29 2.27
C ARG A 53 9.62 -3.43 3.04
N ILE A 54 10.83 -3.23 3.54
CA ILE A 54 11.50 -4.21 4.41
C ILE A 54 10.74 -4.35 5.72
N TRP A 55 10.28 -3.23 6.30
CA TRP A 55 9.48 -3.25 7.52
C TRP A 55 8.17 -4.03 7.33
N ASP A 56 7.43 -3.77 6.26
CA ASP A 56 6.21 -4.52 5.95
C ASP A 56 6.50 -6.02 5.80
N ALA A 57 7.56 -6.37 5.06
CA ALA A 57 7.97 -7.77 4.85
C ALA A 57 8.30 -8.51 6.16
N VAL A 58 8.78 -7.81 7.19
CA VAL A 58 9.06 -8.39 8.51
C VAL A 58 7.78 -8.56 9.34
N ASN A 59 6.81 -7.67 9.22
CA ASN A 59 5.59 -7.69 10.03
C ASN A 59 4.48 -8.57 9.43
N ASP A 60 4.47 -8.77 8.12
CA ASP A 60 3.51 -9.63 7.41
C ASP A 60 3.93 -11.11 7.36
N LEU A 61 4.98 -11.47 8.11
CA LEU A 61 5.59 -12.82 8.19
C LEU A 61 4.85 -13.77 9.16
#